data_AF-A0A3M9Y0A4-F1
#
_entry.id   AF-A0A3M9Y0A4-F1
#
_cell.length_a   1.000
_cell.length_b   1.000
_cell.length_c   1.000
_cell.angle_alpha   90.00
_cell.angle_beta   90.00
_cell.angle_gamma   90.00
#
_symmetry.space_group_name_H-M   'P 1'
#
loop_
_entity.id
_entity.type
_entity.pdbx_description
1 polymer ?
#
loop_
_entity_poly.entity_id
_entity_poly.type
_entity_poly.pdbx_seq_one_letter_code
_entity_poly.pdbx_strand_id
1 'polypeptide(L)'
;MALKRVGGTLDTWLAPLRAIRQQLSNELSCLQDDGAREMLIAEKNIEDGVTALLANVTIQEHRASRNLQVHGYMLDAPSGRIRDLGLGPKSSILTAIANPTHEIIRGNYAQLIFEEDGTATMTAK
;
A
#
# COMPACT_ATOMS: atom_id res chain seq x y z
N MET A 1 14.44 7.37 -23.59
CA MET A 1 15.60 6.97 -22.76
C MET A 1 15.92 5.50 -22.99
N ALA A 2 17.15 5.17 -23.41
CA ALA A 2 17.57 3.78 -23.63
C ALA A 2 17.58 2.99 -22.31
N LEU A 3 17.13 1.73 -22.35
CA LEU A 3 17.09 0.84 -21.19
C LEU A 3 18.52 0.41 -20.83
N LYS A 4 19.10 1.03 -19.80
CA LYS A 4 20.41 0.63 -19.26
C LYS A 4 20.28 -0.79 -18.69
N ARG A 5 20.97 -1.74 -19.31
CA ARG A 5 21.06 -3.11 -18.80
C ARG A 5 21.92 -3.13 -17.55
N VAL A 6 21.47 -3.87 -16.55
CA VAL A 6 22.23 -4.10 -15.31
C VAL A 6 23.19 -5.27 -15.50
N GLY A 7 22.81 -6.24 -16.35
CA GLY A 7 23.61 -7.41 -16.70
C GLY A 7 23.13 -8.70 -16.01
N GLY A 8 23.36 -9.83 -16.67
CA GLY A 8 23.14 -11.17 -16.12
C GLY A 8 21.69 -11.48 -15.75
N THR A 9 21.51 -12.30 -14.72
CA THR A 9 20.19 -12.76 -14.24
C THR A 9 19.32 -11.62 -13.71
N LEU A 10 19.93 -10.50 -13.29
CA LEU A 10 19.20 -9.32 -12.79
C LEU A 10 18.34 -8.69 -13.88
N ASP A 11 18.76 -8.74 -15.14
CA ASP A 11 17.94 -8.21 -16.24
C ASP A 11 16.63 -8.99 -16.42
N THR A 12 16.66 -10.31 -16.20
CA THR A 12 15.48 -11.18 -16.24
C THR A 12 14.61 -10.97 -15.00
N TRP A 13 15.22 -10.88 -13.81
CA TRP A 13 14.49 -10.65 -12.57
C TRP A 13 13.76 -9.30 -12.56
N LEU A 14 14.38 -8.25 -13.09
CA LEU A 14 13.80 -6.91 -13.16
C LEU A 14 12.87 -6.71 -14.37
N ALA A 15 12.64 -7.73 -15.20
CA ALA A 15 11.78 -7.63 -16.36
C ALA A 15 10.33 -7.17 -16.03
N PRO A 16 9.67 -7.67 -14.96
CA PRO A 16 8.33 -7.19 -14.59
C PRO A 16 8.31 -5.70 -14.22
N LEU A 17 9.29 -5.23 -13.44
CA LEU A 17 9.42 -3.81 -13.10
C LEU A 17 9.67 -2.93 -14.34
N ARG A 18 10.41 -3.45 -15.32
CA ARG A 18 10.63 -2.75 -16.60
C ARG A 18 9.35 -2.65 -17.42
N ALA A 19 8.51 -3.70 -17.41
CA ALA A 19 7.21 -3.67 -18.05
C ALA A 19 6.29 -2.60 -17.42
N ILE A 20 6.24 -2.54 -16.08
CA ILE A 20 5.52 -1.49 -15.35
C ILE A 20 6.00 -0.09 -15.78
N ARG A 21 7.32 0.12 -15.82
CA ARG A 21 7.88 1.41 -16.25
C ARG A 21 7.52 1.77 -17.69
N GLN A 22 7.37 0.79 -18.58
CA GLN A 22 6.94 1.02 -19.96
C GLN A 22 5.45 1.38 -20.02
N GLN A 23 4.61 0.70 -19.25
CA GLN A 23 3.17 0.99 -19.14
C GLN A 23 2.92 2.41 -18.61
N LEU A 24 3.67 2.83 -17.59
CA LEU A 24 3.57 4.16 -17.00
C LEU A 24 4.34 5.25 -17.75
N SER A 25 4.89 4.97 -18.94
CA SER A 25 5.81 5.89 -19.62
C SER A 25 5.23 7.30 -19.84
N ASN A 26 3.93 7.40 -20.13
CA ASN A 26 3.23 8.67 -20.29
C ASN A 26 3.09 9.43 -18.95
N GLU A 27 2.61 8.76 -17.90
CA GLU A 27 2.43 9.37 -16.57
C GLU A 27 3.77 9.81 -15.98
N LEU A 28 4.80 8.97 -16.12
CA LEU A 28 6.15 9.29 -15.71
C LEU A 28 6.68 10.51 -16.46
N SER A 29 6.40 10.66 -17.77
CA SER A 29 6.87 11.82 -18.54
C SER A 29 6.35 13.17 -18.04
N CYS A 30 5.20 13.18 -17.37
CA CYS A 30 4.61 14.38 -16.77
C CYS A 30 5.24 14.75 -15.40
N LEU A 31 5.90 13.80 -14.74
CA LEU A 31 6.55 13.99 -13.46
C LEU A 31 7.98 14.50 -13.65
N GLN A 32 8.29 15.66 -13.04
CA GLN A 32 9.62 16.26 -13.07
C GLN A 32 10.55 15.77 -11.95
N ASP A 33 9.97 15.30 -10.84
CA ASP A 33 10.72 14.78 -9.70
C ASP A 33 11.00 13.27 -9.86
N ASP A 34 12.28 12.90 -9.74
CA ASP A 34 12.71 11.50 -9.82
C ASP A 34 12.18 10.68 -8.64
N GLY A 35 12.05 11.28 -7.44
CA GLY A 35 11.49 10.60 -6.27
C GLY A 35 10.03 10.22 -6.48
N ALA A 36 9.21 11.15 -6.98
CA ALA A 36 7.82 10.89 -7.33
C ALA A 36 7.67 9.80 -8.41
N ARG A 37 8.57 9.78 -9.40
CA ARG A 37 8.60 8.73 -10.43
C ARG A 37 8.90 7.35 -9.85
N GLU A 38 9.90 7.26 -8.98
CA GLU A 38 10.25 6.01 -8.28
C GLU A 38 9.11 5.53 -7.39
N MET A 39 8.47 6.45 -6.67
CA MET A 39 7.33 6.14 -5.80
C MET A 39 6.14 5.57 -6.60
N LEU A 40 5.81 6.17 -7.75
CA LEU A 40 4.73 5.69 -8.61
C LEU A 40 5.01 4.27 -9.14
N ILE A 41 6.25 3.99 -9.56
CA ILE A 41 6.64 2.65 -10.03
C ILE A 41 6.58 1.64 -8.88
N ALA A 42 7.04 2.02 -7.68
CA ALA A 42 7.02 1.16 -6.50
C ALA A 42 5.59 0.83 -6.06
N GLU A 43 4.71 1.82 -6.03
CA GLU A 43 3.29 1.64 -5.74
C GLU A 43 2.64 0.69 -6.75
N LYS A 44 2.87 0.92 -8.05
CA LYS A 44 2.35 0.04 -9.09
C LYS A 44 2.90 -1.38 -9.00
N ASN A 45 4.15 -1.54 -8.60
CA ASN A 45 4.74 -2.86 -8.38
C ASN A 45 4.05 -3.63 -7.24
N ILE A 46 3.67 -2.93 -6.17
CA ILE A 46 2.92 -3.54 -5.07
C ILE A 46 1.52 -3.94 -5.55
N GLU A 47 0.82 -3.11 -6.32
CA GLU A 47 -0.48 -3.46 -6.91
C GLU A 47 -0.43 -4.74 -7.75
N ASP A 48 0.53 -4.80 -8.68
CA ASP A 48 0.69 -5.95 -9.58
C ASP A 48 1.12 -7.19 -8.80
N GLY A 49 1.97 -7.02 -7.78
CA GLY A 49 2.38 -8.09 -6.87
C GLY A 49 1.22 -8.66 -6.06
N VAL A 50 0.38 -7.80 -5.48
CA VAL A 50 -0.84 -8.21 -4.77
C VAL A 50 -1.79 -8.92 -5.73
N THR A 51 -1.97 -8.42 -6.94
CA THR A 51 -2.80 -9.05 -7.96
C THR A 51 -2.30 -10.45 -8.32
N ALA A 52 -0.99 -10.61 -8.50
CA ALA A 52 -0.37 -11.91 -8.77
C ALA A 52 -0.54 -12.89 -7.60
N LEU A 53 -0.42 -12.41 -6.35
CA LEU A 53 -0.67 -13.20 -5.15
C LEU A 53 -2.14 -13.64 -5.07
N LEU A 54 -3.09 -12.75 -5.36
CA LEU A 54 -4.52 -13.08 -5.37
C LEU A 54 -4.89 -14.07 -6.49
N ALA A 55 -4.15 -14.09 -7.59
CA ALA A 55 -4.32 -15.05 -8.67
C ALA A 55 -3.74 -16.45 -8.34
N ASN A 56 -2.94 -16.58 -7.27
CA ASN A 56 -2.33 -17.85 -6.89
C ASN A 56 -3.36 -18.82 -6.29
N VAL A 57 -3.41 -20.05 -6.81
CA VAL A 57 -4.38 -21.08 -6.40
C VAL A 57 -4.33 -21.39 -4.91
N THR A 58 -3.14 -21.54 -4.33
CA THR A 58 -2.97 -21.81 -2.90
C THR A 58 -3.50 -20.66 -2.05
N ILE A 59 -3.27 -19.43 -2.49
CA ILE A 59 -3.83 -18.25 -1.80
C ILE A 59 -5.34 -18.25 -1.91
N GLN A 60 -5.92 -18.52 -3.07
CA GLN A 60 -7.38 -18.60 -3.25
C GLN A 60 -8.03 -19.67 -2.35
N GLU A 61 -7.44 -20.86 -2.28
CA GLU A 61 -7.89 -21.94 -1.41
C GLU A 61 -7.86 -21.53 0.06
N HIS A 62 -6.78 -20.90 0.52
CA HIS A 62 -6.64 -20.46 1.90
C HIS A 62 -7.50 -19.23 2.23
N ARG A 63 -7.79 -18.37 1.26
CA ARG A 63 -8.77 -17.30 1.41
C ARG A 63 -10.16 -17.88 1.67
N ALA A 64 -10.57 -18.88 0.90
CA ALA A 64 -11.89 -19.52 1.05
C ALA A 64 -12.01 -20.37 2.32
N SER A 65 -10.96 -21.11 2.68
CA SER A 65 -11.01 -22.07 3.79
C SER A 65 -10.61 -21.50 5.16
N ARG A 66 -9.77 -20.46 5.20
CA ARG A 66 -9.13 -19.96 6.43
C ARG A 66 -9.21 -18.45 6.60
N ASN A 67 -9.98 -17.75 5.75
CA ASN A 67 -10.05 -16.29 5.76
C ASN A 67 -8.67 -15.61 5.66
N LEU A 68 -7.73 -16.20 4.91
CA LEU A 68 -6.45 -15.56 4.61
C LEU A 68 -6.71 -14.18 3.97
N GLN A 69 -5.93 -13.17 4.33
CA GLN A 69 -6.00 -11.85 3.74
C GLN A 69 -4.65 -11.48 3.13
N VAL A 70 -4.70 -10.75 2.02
CA VAL A 70 -3.52 -10.22 1.34
C VAL A 70 -3.70 -8.71 1.34
N HIS A 71 -2.66 -8.01 1.76
CA HIS A 71 -2.64 -6.56 1.91
C HIS A 71 -1.36 -6.00 1.26
N GLY A 72 -1.46 -4.83 0.63
CA GLY A 72 -0.32 -4.14 0.02
C GLY A 72 0.11 -2.93 0.84
N TYR A 73 1.36 -2.93 1.30
CA TYR A 73 1.94 -1.85 2.08
C TYR A 73 3.24 -1.35 1.46
N MET A 74 3.53 -0.08 1.66
CA MET A 74 4.81 0.54 1.31
C MET A 74 5.51 1.03 2.57
N LEU A 75 6.78 0.71 2.73
CA LEU A 75 7.62 1.20 3.82
C LEU A 75 8.46 2.37 3.32
N ASP A 76 8.30 3.53 3.92
CA ASP A 76 9.21 4.65 3.73
C ASP A 76 10.44 4.46 4.62
N ALA A 77 11.55 3.99 4.05
CA ALA A 77 12.72 3.57 4.80
C ALA A 77 13.35 4.70 5.66
N PRO A 78 13.49 5.96 5.19
CA PRO A 78 13.99 7.06 6.01
C PRO A 78 13.14 7.37 7.24
N SER A 79 11.80 7.38 7.10
CA SER A 79 10.91 7.74 8.21
C SER A 79 10.47 6.54 9.06
N GLY A 80 10.67 5.31 8.55
CA GLY A 80 10.15 4.07 9.15
C GLY A 80 8.62 3.95 9.08
N ARG A 81 7.93 4.84 8.35
CA ARG A 81 6.47 4.85 8.26
C ARG A 81 5.98 3.83 7.25
N ILE A 82 4.94 3.10 7.62
CA ILE A 82 4.24 2.17 6.73
C ILE A 82 3.00 2.88 6.20
N ARG A 83 2.86 2.92 4.87
CA ARG A 83 1.68 3.40 4.17
C ARG A 83 0.89 2.20 3.66
N ASP A 84 -0.38 2.14 4.04
CA ASP A 84 -1.34 1.21 3.44
C ASP A 84 -1.79 1.75 2.08
N LEU A 85 -1.74 0.91 1.04
CA LEU A 85 -2.22 1.26 -0.30
C LEU A 85 -3.71 0.93 -0.48
N GLY A 86 -4.38 0.39 0.53
CA GLY A 86 -5.78 0.01 0.48
C GLY A 86 -6.04 -1.21 -0.41
N LEU A 87 -4.99 -1.98 -0.71
CA LEU A 87 -5.05 -3.16 -1.56
C LEU A 87 -5.41 -4.38 -0.71
N GLY A 88 -6.68 -4.77 -0.68
CA GLY A 88 -7.14 -5.92 0.09
C GLY A 88 -8.53 -5.72 0.70
N PRO A 89 -9.04 -6.69 1.47
CA PRO A 89 -10.25 -6.50 2.26
C PRO A 89 -10.01 -5.35 3.25
N LYS A 90 -10.87 -4.31 3.24
CA LYS A 90 -10.72 -3.18 4.15
C LYS A 90 -10.73 -3.67 5.60
N SER A 91 -9.58 -3.60 6.27
CA SER A 91 -9.54 -3.78 7.71
C SER A 91 -10.18 -2.56 8.34
N SER A 92 -11.29 -2.77 9.05
CA SER A 92 -12.02 -1.74 9.78
C SER A 92 -11.14 -0.97 10.76
N ILE A 93 -10.00 -1.56 11.16
CA ILE A 93 -9.04 -0.98 12.09
C ILE A 93 -8.15 0.09 11.42
N LEU A 94 -7.74 -0.11 10.16
CA LEU A 94 -6.87 0.85 9.45
C LEU A 94 -7.64 1.99 8.79
N THR A 95 -8.92 1.75 8.46
CA THR A 95 -9.81 2.78 7.89
C THR A 95 -10.05 3.93 8.90
N ALA A 96 -9.86 3.68 10.20
CA ALA A 96 -9.96 4.69 11.25
C ALA A 96 -8.81 5.70 11.24
N ILE A 97 -7.63 5.34 10.72
CA ILE A 97 -6.43 6.21 10.72
C ILE A 97 -6.41 7.14 9.49
N ALA A 98 -7.14 6.79 8.42
CA ALA A 98 -7.05 7.48 7.12
C ALA A 98 -8.13 8.55 6.87
N ASN A 99 -9.18 8.64 7.71
CA ASN A 99 -10.28 9.60 7.53
C ASN A 99 -10.45 10.48 8.78
N PRO A 100 -10.08 11.78 8.74
CA PRO A 100 -10.06 12.65 9.92
C PRO A 100 -11.42 13.28 10.26
N THR A 101 -12.54 12.75 9.78
CA THR A 101 -13.85 13.42 9.91
C THR A 101 -14.71 12.98 11.09
N HIS A 102 -14.31 11.96 11.88
CA HIS A 102 -14.79 11.72 13.24
C HIS A 102 -14.07 10.48 13.80
N GLU A 103 -13.11 10.67 14.70
CA GLU A 103 -12.36 9.52 15.26
C GLU A 103 -12.96 9.12 16.61
N ILE A 104 -13.69 7.99 16.62
CA ILE A 104 -14.14 7.34 17.86
C ILE A 104 -13.31 6.07 18.05
N ILE A 105 -12.30 6.13 18.91
CA ILE A 105 -11.52 4.95 19.32
C ILE A 105 -12.24 4.29 20.49
N ARG A 106 -12.87 3.13 20.25
CA ARG A 106 -13.49 2.33 21.32
C ARG A 106 -12.51 1.29 21.84
N GLY A 107 -11.93 1.54 23.01
CA GLY A 107 -11.29 0.52 23.81
C GLY A 107 -12.30 -0.25 24.66
N ASN A 108 -11.91 -1.41 25.18
CA ASN A 108 -12.78 -2.25 26.02
C ASN A 108 -13.15 -1.58 27.38
N TYR A 109 -12.43 -0.51 27.75
CA TYR A 109 -12.54 0.18 29.04
C TYR A 109 -12.80 1.69 28.92
N ALA A 110 -12.52 2.29 27.76
CA ALA A 110 -12.73 3.71 27.52
C ALA A 110 -12.90 4.01 26.03
N GLN A 111 -13.64 5.06 25.74
CA GLN A 111 -13.82 5.65 24.43
C GLN A 111 -13.06 6.97 24.39
N LEU A 112 -12.21 7.16 23.37
CA LEU A 112 -11.59 8.44 23.05
C LEU A 112 -12.29 9.03 21.81
N ILE A 113 -12.68 10.29 21.89
CA ILE A 113 -13.33 11.04 20.81
C ILE A 113 -12.42 12.23 20.51
N PHE A 114 -11.96 12.33 19.26
CA PHE A 114 -11.23 13.50 18.77
C PHE A 114 -12.19 14.38 17.97
N GLU A 115 -12.35 15.62 18.43
CA GLU A 115 -13.17 16.65 17.81
C GLU A 115 -12.35 17.47 16.79
N GLU A 116 -13.03 18.14 15.85
CA GLU A 116 -12.39 18.88 14.74
C GLU A 116 -11.53 20.06 15.20
N ASP A 117 -11.74 20.57 16.42
CA ASP A 117 -10.97 21.65 17.03
C ASP A 117 -9.66 21.18 17.70
N GLY A 118 -9.35 19.89 17.60
CA GLY A 118 -8.17 19.27 18.21
C GLY A 118 -8.35 18.94 19.69
N THR A 119 -9.57 19.07 20.24
CA THR A 119 -9.86 18.58 21.58
C THR A 119 -10.09 17.07 21.57
N ALA A 120 -9.57 16.40 22.60
CA ALA A 120 -9.78 14.97 22.82
C ALA A 120 -10.60 14.78 24.10
N THR A 121 -11.74 14.09 24.00
CA THR A 121 -12.56 13.73 25.16
C THR A 121 -12.49 12.22 25.42
N MET A 122 -12.42 11.84 26.69
CA MET A 122 -12.36 10.44 27.12
C MET A 122 -13.60 10.10 27.94
N THR A 123 -14.31 9.05 27.55
CA THR A 123 -15.43 8.47 28.30
C THR A 123 -15.06 7.06 28.74
N ALA A 124 -14.84 6.84 30.03
CA ALA A 124 -14.67 5.50 30.59
C ALA A 124 -16.04 4.86 30.87
N LYS A 125 -16.14 3.53 30.77
CA LYS A 125 -17.34 2.78 31.17
C LYS A 125 -17.42 2.62 32.69
#